data_AF-A0A821ILP1-F1
#
_entry.id   AF-A0A821ILP1-F1
#
_cell.length_a   1.000
_cell.length_b   1.000
_cell.length_c   1.000
_cell.angle_alpha   90.00
_cell.angle_beta   90.00
_cell.angle_gamma   90.00
#
_symmetry.space_group_name_H-M   'P 1'
#
loop_
_entity.id
_entity.type
_entity.pdbx_description
1 polymer ?
#
loop_
_entity_poly.entity_id
_entity_poly.type
_entity_poly.pdbx_seq_one_letter_code
_entity_poly.pdbx_strand_id
1 'polypeptide(L)'
;MTNIEKFFILGPNPQCNFWYLGALRSAYIMASYIGDEDFANKCGYLFMNGSTWIDNNLFNGEYYEQKIIDPKTGQFIPSNDPNVPDYQLGKGCLVDQLIGQMMSHVCNLGYLASSTNIATACRSILKYNYIDTFNEHFNNMRSFVIGDESGLLMASWPRGRLQFPFPYFSESMTGFEYTAACNMIYENQTQEGLKCIQSIRDRFDGLKRNPFSEPECGHHYGRSMTSWATLLAWSGFHYSAVTRTMEFGDKTGVFFWSNGYSWGSCLIAKNKIKAHLTVVYGTVEIEFFGIKGKPMKKLFERVILSSTSDIKTLTIEFDD
;
A
#
# COMPACT_ATOMS: atom_id res chain seq x y z
N MET A 1 -4.76 20.65 32.26
CA MET A 1 -4.38 19.36 31.66
C MET A 1 -4.85 19.37 30.22
N THR A 2 -3.92 19.49 29.30
CA THR A 2 -4.15 19.57 27.85
C THR A 2 -4.59 18.20 27.34
N ASN A 3 -5.87 18.07 26.96
CA ASN A 3 -6.46 16.85 26.41
C ASN A 3 -5.80 16.48 25.08
N ILE A 4 -4.78 15.62 25.16
CA ILE A 4 -4.19 14.86 24.05
C ILE A 4 -5.12 13.69 23.65
N GLU A 5 -6.33 13.60 24.21
CA GLU A 5 -7.33 12.55 23.94
C GLU A 5 -8.09 12.69 22.61
N LYS A 6 -7.82 13.70 21.76
CA LYS A 6 -8.69 14.04 20.61
C LYS A 6 -8.44 13.25 19.30
N PHE A 7 -7.53 12.28 19.28
CA PHE A 7 -7.19 11.53 18.04
C PHE A 7 -7.34 10.01 18.17
N PHE A 8 -8.11 9.52 19.14
CA PHE A 8 -8.30 8.08 19.30
C PHE A 8 -9.52 7.58 18.53
N ILE A 9 -9.27 6.73 17.54
CA ILE A 9 -10.29 5.86 16.97
C ILE A 9 -10.59 4.79 18.01
N LEU A 10 -11.84 4.72 18.46
CA LEU A 10 -12.28 3.80 19.49
C LEU A 10 -12.97 2.57 18.88
N GLY A 11 -12.36 1.41 19.11
CA GLY A 11 -12.81 0.14 18.57
C GLY A 11 -12.10 -0.28 17.28
N PRO A 12 -12.40 -1.48 16.76
CA PRO A 12 -11.76 -2.04 15.59
C PRO A 12 -12.02 -1.18 14.34
N ASN A 13 -10.93 -0.80 13.66
CA ASN A 13 -10.95 -0.04 12.42
C ASN A 13 -9.98 -0.65 11.39
N PRO A 14 -10.22 -0.47 10.08
CA PRO A 14 -9.42 -1.15 9.07
C PRO A 14 -7.95 -0.73 9.06
N GLN A 15 -7.65 0.57 9.19
CA GLN A 15 -6.28 1.08 9.09
C GLN A 15 -5.36 0.42 10.13
N CYS A 16 -5.77 0.43 11.41
CA CYS A 16 -4.98 -0.20 12.48
C CYS A 16 -4.95 -1.72 12.35
N ASN A 17 -6.07 -2.34 11.97
CA ASN A 17 -6.13 -3.81 11.85
C ASN A 17 -5.23 -4.32 10.72
N PHE A 18 -5.23 -3.70 9.54
CA PHE A 18 -4.35 -4.11 8.45
C PHE A 18 -2.87 -3.90 8.80
N TRP A 19 -2.51 -2.82 9.51
CA TRP A 19 -1.16 -2.68 10.05
C TRP A 19 -0.79 -3.80 11.02
N TYR A 20 -1.69 -4.12 11.95
CA TYR A 20 -1.48 -5.19 12.92
C TYR A 20 -1.32 -6.56 12.26
N LEU A 21 -2.16 -6.89 11.28
CA LEU A 21 -2.06 -8.14 10.53
C LEU A 21 -0.77 -8.23 9.72
N GLY A 22 -0.35 -7.12 9.09
CA GLY A 22 0.95 -7.04 8.41
C GLY A 22 2.12 -7.30 9.37
N ALA A 23 2.07 -6.71 10.56
CA ALA A 23 3.09 -6.92 11.59
C ALA A 23 3.11 -8.37 12.09
N LEU A 24 1.95 -9.00 12.34
CA LEU A 24 1.87 -10.41 12.73
C LEU A 24 2.42 -11.33 11.63
N ARG A 25 2.13 -11.04 10.36
CA ARG A 25 2.62 -11.84 9.24
C ARG A 25 4.13 -11.73 9.08
N SER A 26 4.67 -10.52 9.22
CA SER A 26 6.12 -10.28 9.23
C SER A 26 6.80 -10.99 10.41
N ALA A 27 6.24 -10.86 11.62
CA ALA A 27 6.75 -11.50 12.83
C ALA A 27 6.76 -13.03 12.70
N TYR A 28 5.71 -13.63 12.14
CA TYR A 28 5.66 -15.07 11.85
C TYR A 28 6.85 -15.51 10.98
N ILE A 29 7.07 -14.83 9.84
CA ILE A 29 8.15 -15.19 8.90
C ILE A 29 9.53 -15.04 9.54
N MET A 30 9.77 -13.93 10.26
CA MET A 30 11.05 -13.68 10.92
C MET A 30 11.32 -14.68 12.05
N ALA A 31 10.30 -14.96 12.88
CA ALA A 31 10.41 -15.90 14.00
C ALA A 31 10.69 -17.33 13.51
N SER A 32 9.97 -17.79 12.47
CA SER A 32 10.25 -19.08 11.84
C SER A 32 11.66 -19.16 11.27
N TYR A 33 12.19 -18.07 10.69
CA TYR A 33 13.55 -18.06 10.15
C TYR A 33 14.62 -18.22 11.22
N ILE A 34 14.44 -17.63 12.41
CA ILE A 34 15.41 -17.72 13.51
C ILE A 34 15.18 -18.94 14.43
N GLY A 35 14.14 -19.74 14.15
CA GLY A 35 13.80 -20.93 14.94
C GLY A 35 13.01 -20.67 16.23
N ASP A 36 12.40 -19.48 16.39
CA ASP A 36 11.48 -19.19 17.50
C ASP A 36 10.06 -19.65 17.16
N GLU A 37 9.86 -20.97 17.23
CA GLU A 37 8.60 -21.63 16.85
C GLU A 37 7.43 -21.22 17.74
N ASP A 38 7.65 -20.96 19.03
CA ASP A 38 6.58 -20.56 19.95
C ASP A 38 6.01 -19.19 19.57
N PHE A 39 6.88 -18.22 19.29
CA PHE A 39 6.45 -16.90 18.86
C PHE A 39 5.88 -16.92 17.45
N ALA A 40 6.46 -17.70 16.53
CA ALA A 40 5.91 -17.89 15.19
C ALA A 40 4.48 -18.43 15.25
N ASN A 41 4.26 -19.53 15.97
CA ASN A 41 2.94 -20.14 16.11
C ASN A 41 1.91 -19.18 16.71
N LYS A 42 2.31 -18.39 17.73
CA LYS A 42 1.45 -17.36 18.31
C LYS A 42 1.07 -16.27 17.30
N CYS A 43 2.04 -15.76 16.54
CA CYS A 43 1.81 -14.74 15.51
C CYS A 43 0.91 -15.28 14.38
N GLY A 44 1.18 -16.49 13.90
CA GLY A 44 0.38 -17.16 12.87
C GLY A 44 -1.06 -17.38 13.31
N TYR A 45 -1.28 -17.85 14.55
CA TYR A 45 -2.61 -18.02 15.11
C TYR A 45 -3.38 -16.69 15.21
N LEU A 46 -2.75 -15.64 15.73
CA LEU A 46 -3.36 -14.31 15.83
C LEU A 46 -3.67 -13.72 14.44
N PHE A 47 -2.77 -13.92 13.46
CA PHE A 47 -2.97 -13.47 12.09
C PHE A 47 -4.19 -14.14 11.45
N MET A 48 -4.29 -15.47 11.53
CA MET A 48 -5.40 -16.21 10.92
C MET A 48 -6.76 -15.81 11.51
N ASN A 49 -6.82 -15.68 12.83
CA ASN A 49 -8.04 -15.24 13.52
C ASN A 49 -8.40 -13.79 13.17
N GLY A 50 -7.42 -12.89 13.21
CA GLY A 50 -7.63 -11.49 12.90
C GLY A 50 -8.04 -11.26 11.45
N SER A 51 -7.39 -11.94 10.50
CA SER A 51 -7.70 -11.91 9.07
C SER A 51 -9.16 -12.30 8.80
N THR A 52 -9.59 -13.44 9.36
CA THR A 52 -10.98 -13.92 9.25
C THR A 52 -11.96 -12.97 9.93
N TRP A 53 -11.60 -12.45 11.11
CA TRP A 53 -12.47 -11.57 11.88
C TRP A 53 -12.71 -10.26 11.16
N ILE A 54 -11.68 -9.62 10.59
CA ILE A 54 -11.84 -8.31 9.93
C ILE A 54 -12.74 -8.39 8.70
N ASP A 55 -12.63 -9.46 7.90
CA ASP A 55 -13.54 -9.68 6.77
C ASP A 55 -14.97 -9.90 7.24
N ASN A 56 -15.18 -10.76 8.24
CA ASN A 56 -16.53 -11.08 8.70
C ASN A 56 -17.20 -9.93 9.47
N ASN A 57 -16.43 -8.99 10.02
CA ASN A 57 -16.95 -7.98 10.94
C ASN A 57 -16.86 -6.55 10.42
N LEU A 58 -15.85 -6.22 9.62
CA LEU A 58 -15.62 -4.85 9.18
C LEU A 58 -15.96 -4.66 7.70
N PHE A 59 -15.90 -5.70 6.88
CA PHE A 59 -16.25 -5.59 5.47
C PHE A 59 -17.77 -5.49 5.29
N ASN A 60 -18.21 -4.41 4.65
CA ASN A 60 -19.64 -4.10 4.50
C ASN A 60 -20.24 -4.56 3.15
N GLY A 61 -19.49 -5.37 2.39
CA GLY A 61 -19.77 -5.78 1.01
C GLY A 61 -19.07 -4.94 -0.06
N GLU A 62 -18.56 -3.76 0.28
CA GLU A 62 -17.88 -2.84 -0.63
C GLU A 62 -16.52 -2.36 -0.10
N TYR A 63 -16.44 -2.00 1.18
CA TYR A 63 -15.24 -1.52 1.86
C TYR A 63 -15.29 -1.86 3.36
N TYR A 64 -14.20 -1.61 4.09
CA TYR A 64 -14.10 -1.89 5.51
C TYR A 64 -14.49 -0.66 6.35
N GLU A 65 -15.35 -0.86 7.35
CA GLU A 65 -15.84 0.18 8.26
C GLU A 65 -15.24 0.05 9.67
N GLN A 66 -15.32 1.12 10.46
CA GLN A 66 -15.03 1.06 11.89
C GLN A 66 -16.24 0.54 12.67
N LYS A 67 -16.01 -0.39 13.61
CA LYS A 67 -16.95 -0.68 14.71
C LYS A 67 -16.62 0.21 15.91
N ILE A 68 -17.54 1.13 16.24
CA ILE A 68 -17.38 2.09 17.34
C ILE A 68 -17.71 1.41 18.67
N ILE A 69 -16.91 1.71 19.70
CA ILE A 69 -17.21 1.32 21.08
C ILE A 69 -17.53 2.54 21.95
N ASP A 70 -18.41 2.34 22.93
CA ASP A 70 -18.59 3.29 24.02
C ASP A 70 -17.34 3.28 24.92
N PRO A 71 -16.66 4.43 25.15
CA PRO A 71 -15.46 4.49 25.95
C PRO A 71 -15.67 4.12 27.43
N LYS A 72 -16.90 4.25 27.96
CA LYS A 72 -17.21 3.93 29.36
C LYS A 72 -17.43 2.43 29.57
N THR A 73 -18.15 1.80 28.65
CA THR A 73 -18.59 0.41 28.79
C THR A 73 -17.73 -0.58 27.99
N GLY A 74 -16.99 -0.10 26.99
CA GLY A 74 -16.24 -0.93 26.04
C GLY A 74 -17.12 -1.71 25.06
N GLN A 75 -18.43 -1.49 25.07
CA GLN A 75 -19.38 -2.21 24.21
C GLN A 75 -19.53 -1.55 22.86
N PHE A 76 -19.83 -2.34 21.82
CA PHE A 76 -20.13 -1.79 20.50
C PHE A 76 -21.43 -0.99 20.52
N ILE A 77 -21.39 0.20 19.92
CA ILE A 77 -22.54 1.09 19.80
C ILE A 77 -22.81 1.44 18.33
N PRO A 78 -24.09 1.62 17.94
CA PRO A 78 -24.43 2.03 16.59
C PRO A 78 -24.05 3.50 16.34
N SER A 79 -23.90 3.88 15.07
CA SER A 79 -23.46 5.22 14.66
C SER A 79 -24.44 6.37 15.04
N ASN A 80 -25.66 6.04 15.46
CA ASN A 80 -26.67 7.01 15.91
C ASN A 80 -26.83 7.04 17.44
N ASP A 81 -25.98 6.33 18.19
CA ASP A 81 -26.00 6.36 19.65
C ASP A 81 -25.56 7.75 20.16
N PRO A 82 -26.24 8.33 21.16
CA PRO A 82 -25.86 9.62 21.73
C PRO A 82 -24.48 9.61 22.41
N ASN A 83 -23.94 8.43 22.73
CA ASN A 83 -22.61 8.27 23.35
C ASN A 83 -21.50 8.05 22.32
N VAL A 84 -21.77 8.14 21.01
CA VAL A 84 -20.71 8.09 19.99
C VAL A 84 -19.70 9.19 20.28
N PRO A 85 -18.42 8.85 20.53
CA PRO A 85 -17.38 9.84 20.72
C PRO A 85 -17.19 10.68 19.46
N ASP A 86 -16.71 11.92 19.62
CA ASP A 86 -16.32 12.73 18.46
C ASP A 86 -15.15 12.07 17.70
N TYR A 87 -14.97 12.49 16.44
CA TYR A 87 -13.79 12.19 15.62
C TYR A 87 -13.63 10.72 15.21
N GLN A 88 -14.74 9.98 15.17
CA GLN A 88 -14.76 8.58 14.71
C GLN A 88 -14.98 8.50 13.19
N LEU A 89 -14.45 7.45 12.55
CA LEU A 89 -14.70 7.16 11.14
C LEU A 89 -16.09 6.55 10.95
N GLY A 90 -16.49 5.62 11.81
CA GLY A 90 -17.73 4.87 11.68
C GLY A 90 -17.87 4.20 10.31
N LYS A 91 -18.96 4.49 9.59
CA LYS A 91 -19.27 3.93 8.27
C LYS A 91 -18.51 4.56 7.10
N GLY A 92 -17.47 5.34 7.39
CA GLY A 92 -16.70 6.06 6.39
C GLY A 92 -15.82 5.13 5.56
N CYS A 93 -15.76 5.37 4.24
CA CYS A 93 -14.77 4.79 3.36
C CYS A 93 -13.49 5.62 3.44
N LEU A 94 -12.50 5.12 4.18
CA LEU A 94 -11.19 5.75 4.35
C LEU A 94 -10.28 5.39 3.18
N VAL A 95 -9.63 6.38 2.56
CA VAL A 95 -8.68 6.19 1.45
C VAL A 95 -7.51 5.27 1.84
N ASP A 96 -7.08 5.35 3.10
CA ASP A 96 -5.93 4.64 3.66
C ASP A 96 -6.29 3.33 4.38
N GLN A 97 -7.53 2.84 4.23
CA GLN A 97 -8.00 1.67 4.99
C GLN A 97 -7.18 0.40 4.72
N LEU A 98 -6.47 0.32 3.59
CA LEU A 98 -5.67 -0.82 3.14
C LEU A 98 -4.15 -0.57 3.20
N ILE A 99 -3.68 0.40 4.00
CA ILE A 99 -2.25 0.73 4.09
C ILE A 99 -1.38 -0.47 4.50
N GLY A 100 -1.83 -1.27 5.46
CA GLY A 100 -1.11 -2.48 5.86
C GLY A 100 -1.03 -3.51 4.74
N GLN A 101 -2.07 -3.61 3.91
CA GLN A 101 -2.05 -4.49 2.72
C GLN A 101 -1.05 -3.99 1.67
N MET A 102 -0.95 -2.68 1.44
CA MET A 102 0.04 -2.11 0.52
C MET A 102 1.45 -2.47 0.98
N MET A 103 1.75 -2.28 2.27
CA MET A 103 3.04 -2.65 2.83
C MET A 103 3.29 -4.16 2.76
N SER A 104 2.26 -4.98 2.96
CA SER A 104 2.37 -6.43 2.81
C SER A 104 2.66 -6.86 1.38
N HIS A 105 2.09 -6.19 0.38
CA HIS A 105 2.47 -6.41 -1.02
C HIS A 105 3.93 -6.03 -1.25
N VAL A 106 4.37 -4.83 -0.83
CA VAL A 106 5.76 -4.36 -0.96
C VAL A 106 6.76 -5.34 -0.32
N CYS A 107 6.46 -5.83 0.88
CA CYS A 107 7.30 -6.75 1.64
C CYS A 107 7.10 -8.23 1.27
N ASN A 108 6.31 -8.54 0.24
CA ASN A 108 5.98 -9.90 -0.19
C ASN A 108 5.42 -10.81 0.93
N LEU A 109 4.56 -10.26 1.78
CA LEU A 109 3.92 -10.95 2.92
C LEU A 109 2.61 -11.65 2.56
N GLY A 110 2.11 -11.41 1.34
CA GLY A 110 0.84 -11.93 0.82
C GLY A 110 -0.38 -11.10 1.22
N TYR A 111 -1.56 -11.68 1.03
CA TYR A 111 -2.83 -11.06 1.40
C TYR A 111 -3.09 -11.18 2.90
N LEU A 112 -3.49 -10.07 3.52
CA LEU A 112 -3.82 -9.98 4.94
C LEU A 112 -5.30 -10.30 5.23
N ALA A 113 -6.14 -10.28 4.21
CA ALA A 113 -7.55 -10.63 4.24
C ALA A 113 -7.94 -11.26 2.88
N SER A 114 -9.21 -11.49 2.63
CA SER A 114 -9.73 -11.92 1.33
C SER A 114 -9.26 -10.99 0.21
N SER A 115 -8.55 -11.54 -0.78
CA SER A 115 -8.12 -10.80 -1.97
C SER A 115 -9.30 -10.21 -2.74
N THR A 116 -10.44 -10.93 -2.78
CA THR A 116 -11.68 -10.44 -3.39
C THR A 116 -12.22 -9.20 -2.67
N ASN A 117 -12.20 -9.19 -1.33
CA ASN A 117 -12.68 -8.06 -0.54
C ASN A 117 -11.73 -6.87 -0.66
N ILE A 118 -10.41 -7.10 -0.63
CA ILE A 118 -9.38 -6.07 -0.82
C ILE A 118 -9.51 -5.42 -2.20
N ALA A 119 -9.64 -6.20 -3.26
CA ALA A 119 -9.87 -5.68 -4.61
C ALA A 119 -11.19 -4.89 -4.68
N THR A 120 -12.24 -5.34 -4.00
CA THR A 120 -13.52 -4.62 -3.94
C THR A 120 -13.38 -3.30 -3.18
N ALA A 121 -12.67 -3.28 -2.05
CA ALA A 121 -12.38 -2.07 -1.29
C ALA A 121 -11.58 -1.05 -2.11
N CYS A 122 -10.61 -1.48 -2.94
CA CYS A 122 -9.90 -0.59 -3.86
C CYS A 122 -10.86 0.11 -4.84
N ARG A 123 -11.78 -0.64 -5.47
CA ARG A 123 -12.81 -0.05 -6.36
C ARG A 123 -13.71 0.93 -5.62
N SER A 124 -14.09 0.60 -4.39
CA SER A 124 -14.91 1.46 -3.54
C SER A 124 -14.21 2.75 -3.14
N ILE A 125 -12.91 2.70 -2.84
CA ILE A 125 -12.10 3.90 -2.56
C ILE A 125 -12.15 4.85 -3.77
N LEU A 126 -11.90 4.35 -4.98
CA LEU A 126 -12.00 5.19 -6.18
C LEU A 126 -13.43 5.74 -6.35
N LYS A 127 -14.44 4.86 -6.26
CA LYS A 127 -15.86 5.21 -6.46
C LYS A 127 -16.34 6.31 -5.51
N TYR A 128 -15.95 6.25 -4.23
CA TYR A 128 -16.52 7.11 -3.20
C TYR A 128 -15.64 8.28 -2.79
N ASN A 129 -14.31 8.18 -2.96
CA ASN A 129 -13.37 9.20 -2.50
C ASN A 129 -12.84 10.05 -3.64
N TYR A 130 -12.93 9.63 -4.90
CA TYR A 130 -12.40 10.39 -6.03
C TYR A 130 -13.31 11.56 -6.40
N ILE A 131 -12.72 12.73 -6.58
CA ILE A 131 -13.37 13.94 -7.07
C ILE A 131 -12.68 14.36 -8.36
N ASP A 132 -13.44 14.47 -9.46
CA ASP A 132 -12.90 14.92 -10.75
C ASP A 132 -12.62 16.44 -10.77
N THR A 133 -13.33 17.24 -9.96
CA THR A 133 -13.07 18.69 -9.80
C THR A 133 -13.38 19.17 -8.39
N PHE A 134 -12.44 19.89 -7.78
CA PHE A 134 -12.58 20.45 -6.42
C PHE A 134 -13.29 21.82 -6.36
N ASN A 135 -13.82 22.33 -7.47
CA ASN A 135 -14.46 23.66 -7.55
C ASN A 135 -15.61 23.84 -6.54
N GLU A 136 -16.42 22.80 -6.34
CA GLU A 136 -17.57 22.81 -5.42
C GLU A 136 -17.29 22.04 -4.11
N HIS A 137 -16.06 21.56 -3.92
CA HIS A 137 -15.69 20.81 -2.72
C HIS A 137 -15.38 21.77 -1.57
N PHE A 138 -16.29 21.81 -0.60
CA PHE A 138 -16.05 22.54 0.65
C PHE A 138 -15.04 21.79 1.53
N ASN A 139 -13.95 22.46 1.88
CA ASN A 139 -12.95 21.97 2.82
C ASN A 139 -12.73 23.02 3.93
N ASN A 140 -13.11 22.69 5.16
CA ASN A 140 -12.90 23.56 6.33
C ASN A 140 -11.53 23.36 7.00
N MET A 141 -10.63 22.61 6.35
CA MET A 141 -9.29 22.29 6.84
C MET A 141 -8.23 22.85 5.88
N ARG A 142 -7.08 22.19 5.73
CA ARG A 142 -6.03 22.61 4.79
C ARG A 142 -6.35 22.13 3.39
N SER A 143 -6.20 23.02 2.41
CA SER A 143 -6.46 22.68 1.00
C SER A 143 -5.15 22.44 0.27
N PHE A 144 -4.95 21.21 -0.20
CA PHE A 144 -3.82 20.80 -1.06
C PHE A 144 -4.23 20.60 -2.53
N VAL A 145 -5.52 20.72 -2.80
CA VAL A 145 -6.15 20.60 -4.13
C VAL A 145 -7.08 21.79 -4.30
N ILE A 146 -7.06 22.43 -5.47
CA ILE A 146 -7.82 23.65 -5.76
C ILE A 146 -8.49 23.61 -7.13
N GLY A 147 -9.63 24.27 -7.27
CA GLY A 147 -10.24 24.57 -8.56
C GLY A 147 -10.60 23.34 -9.39
N ASP A 148 -10.11 23.28 -10.63
CA ASP A 148 -10.35 22.22 -11.60
C ASP A 148 -9.47 20.97 -11.39
N GLU A 149 -8.68 20.94 -10.33
CA GLU A 149 -7.85 19.78 -10.00
C GLU A 149 -8.69 18.61 -9.45
N SER A 150 -8.15 17.40 -9.62
CA SER A 150 -8.74 16.14 -9.16
C SER A 150 -7.87 15.47 -8.09
N GLY A 151 -8.47 14.53 -7.36
CA GLY A 151 -7.80 13.81 -6.28
C GLY A 151 -8.73 12.92 -5.46
N LEU A 152 -8.17 12.16 -4.52
CA LEU A 152 -8.96 11.40 -3.55
C LEU A 152 -9.10 12.17 -2.24
N LEU A 153 -10.32 12.23 -1.71
CA LEU A 153 -10.59 12.66 -0.34
C LEU A 153 -10.14 11.63 0.68
N MET A 154 -9.72 12.10 1.85
CA MET A 154 -9.34 11.22 2.96
C MET A 154 -10.45 10.26 3.35
N ALA A 155 -11.70 10.74 3.47
CA ALA A 155 -12.83 9.86 3.78
C ALA A 155 -14.14 10.36 3.16
N SER A 156 -15.00 9.41 2.80
CA SER A 156 -16.35 9.63 2.30
C SER A 156 -17.35 8.78 3.09
N TRP A 157 -18.63 9.16 3.13
CA TRP A 157 -19.67 8.46 3.91
C TRP A 157 -20.91 8.14 3.06
N PRO A 158 -20.80 7.22 2.09
CA PRO A 158 -21.95 6.84 1.26
C PRO A 158 -23.08 6.17 2.05
N ARG A 159 -22.79 5.70 3.28
CA ARG A 159 -23.74 5.01 4.18
C ARG A 159 -24.10 5.81 5.45
N GLY A 160 -23.90 7.12 5.40
CA GLY A 160 -24.26 8.05 6.48
C GLY A 160 -23.07 8.51 7.31
N ARG A 161 -22.99 9.83 7.54
CA ARG A 161 -21.88 10.51 8.22
C ARG A 161 -22.25 10.85 9.66
N LEU A 162 -21.29 10.71 10.57
CA LEU A 162 -21.43 11.20 11.95
C LEU A 162 -21.49 12.72 11.99
N GLN A 163 -22.07 13.29 13.05
CA GLN A 163 -22.10 14.74 13.24
C GLN A 163 -20.69 15.33 13.34
N PHE A 164 -19.82 14.68 14.12
CA PHE A 164 -18.41 15.04 14.29
C PHE A 164 -17.51 13.88 13.80
N PRO A 165 -17.28 13.77 12.48
CA PRO A 165 -16.52 12.68 11.91
C PRO A 165 -15.01 12.82 12.13
N PHE A 166 -14.28 11.73 11.82
CA PHE A 166 -12.82 11.66 11.70
C PHE A 166 -12.22 12.98 11.14
N PRO A 167 -11.17 13.56 11.76
CA PRO A 167 -10.57 14.82 11.32
C PRO A 167 -9.89 14.69 9.96
N TYR A 168 -9.62 15.81 9.28
CA TYR A 168 -8.96 15.84 7.95
C TYR A 168 -9.75 15.16 6.82
N PHE A 169 -10.97 14.70 7.07
CA PHE A 169 -11.78 13.93 6.12
C PHE A 169 -12.00 14.61 4.76
N SER A 170 -12.06 15.94 4.76
CA SER A 170 -12.26 16.77 3.57
C SER A 170 -10.94 17.18 2.89
N GLU A 171 -9.78 16.79 3.43
CA GLU A 171 -8.48 17.04 2.80
C GLU A 171 -8.18 15.96 1.75
N SER A 172 -7.26 16.28 0.83
CA SER A 172 -6.70 15.34 -0.14
C SER A 172 -5.19 15.44 -0.04
N MET A 173 -4.52 14.34 0.31
CA MET A 173 -3.12 14.33 0.71
C MET A 173 -2.36 13.23 -0.05
N THR A 174 -1.35 13.62 -0.83
CA THR A 174 -0.77 12.76 -1.89
C THR A 174 -0.20 11.45 -1.38
N GLY A 175 0.38 11.42 -0.18
CA GLY A 175 0.89 10.20 0.43
C GLY A 175 -0.16 9.10 0.57
N PHE A 176 -1.39 9.47 0.94
CA PHE A 176 -2.52 8.54 1.07
C PHE A 176 -3.12 8.17 -0.30
N GLU A 177 -3.12 9.11 -1.24
CA GLU A 177 -3.54 8.86 -2.62
C GLU A 177 -2.63 7.84 -3.31
N TYR A 178 -1.31 7.94 -3.11
CA TYR A 178 -0.36 6.93 -3.59
C TYR A 178 -0.55 5.57 -2.93
N THR A 179 -0.88 5.51 -1.63
CA THR A 179 -1.24 4.24 -0.99
C THR A 179 -2.39 3.56 -1.72
N ALA A 180 -3.49 4.29 -1.97
CA ALA A 180 -4.65 3.77 -2.66
C ALA A 180 -4.31 3.34 -4.10
N ALA A 181 -3.58 4.19 -4.84
CA ALA A 181 -3.15 3.90 -6.21
C ALA A 181 -2.24 2.66 -6.29
N CYS A 182 -1.33 2.51 -5.33
CA CYS A 182 -0.42 1.37 -5.23
C CYS A 182 -1.20 0.06 -5.03
N ASN A 183 -2.14 0.04 -4.09
CA ASN A 183 -3.04 -1.11 -3.92
C ASN A 183 -3.84 -1.40 -5.19
N MET A 184 -4.43 -0.39 -5.84
CA MET A 184 -5.15 -0.59 -7.11
C MET A 184 -4.29 -1.30 -8.15
N ILE A 185 -3.02 -0.91 -8.31
CA ILE A 185 -2.09 -1.57 -9.25
C ILE A 185 -1.84 -3.03 -8.85
N TYR A 186 -1.58 -3.31 -7.57
CA TYR A 186 -1.40 -4.68 -7.07
C TYR A 186 -2.64 -5.57 -7.28
N GLU A 187 -3.84 -4.98 -7.15
CA GLU A 187 -5.12 -5.66 -7.38
C GLU A 187 -5.53 -5.73 -8.86
N ASN A 188 -4.60 -5.46 -9.79
CA ASN A 188 -4.79 -5.44 -11.25
C ASN A 188 -5.79 -4.37 -11.75
N GLN A 189 -6.10 -3.36 -10.95
CA GLN A 189 -6.88 -2.16 -11.30
C GLN A 189 -5.94 -1.07 -11.80
N THR A 190 -5.22 -1.40 -12.87
CA THR A 190 -4.07 -0.60 -13.33
C THR A 190 -4.50 0.79 -13.82
N GLN A 191 -5.61 0.90 -14.55
CA GLN A 191 -6.05 2.18 -15.09
C GLN A 191 -6.54 3.11 -13.99
N GLU A 192 -7.20 2.55 -12.98
CA GLU A 192 -7.65 3.23 -11.78
C GLU A 192 -6.47 3.78 -10.97
N GLY A 193 -5.46 2.95 -10.73
CA GLY A 193 -4.23 3.37 -10.07
C GLY A 193 -3.49 4.47 -10.85
N LEU A 194 -3.38 4.34 -12.17
CA LEU A 194 -2.78 5.36 -13.03
C LEU A 194 -3.59 6.66 -13.04
N LYS A 195 -4.92 6.60 -13.03
CA LYS A 195 -5.79 7.79 -12.90
C LYS A 195 -5.45 8.57 -11.63
N CYS A 196 -5.34 7.88 -10.49
CA CYS A 196 -4.97 8.50 -9.22
C CYS A 196 -3.56 9.12 -9.28
N ILE A 197 -2.57 8.40 -9.82
CA ILE A 197 -1.20 8.92 -9.98
C ILE A 197 -1.18 10.16 -10.89
N GLN A 198 -1.88 10.11 -12.02
CA GLN A 198 -1.97 11.23 -12.96
C GLN A 198 -2.59 12.46 -12.29
N SER A 199 -3.65 12.27 -11.49
CA SER A 199 -4.30 13.35 -10.72
C SER A 199 -3.34 14.01 -9.72
N ILE A 200 -2.42 13.25 -9.14
CA ILE A 200 -1.33 13.80 -8.34
C ILE A 200 -0.35 14.56 -9.25
N ARG A 201 0.13 13.95 -10.33
CA ARG A 201 1.14 14.57 -11.21
C ARG A 201 0.65 15.86 -11.88
N ASP A 202 -0.62 15.95 -12.23
CA ASP A 202 -1.26 17.15 -12.83
C ASP A 202 -1.36 18.33 -11.85
N ARG A 203 -1.22 18.08 -10.54
CA ARG A 203 -1.09 19.11 -9.50
C ARG A 203 0.35 19.61 -9.34
N PHE A 204 1.33 18.81 -9.73
CA PHE A 204 2.77 19.07 -9.55
C PHE A 204 3.52 18.94 -10.89
N ASP A 205 3.00 19.60 -11.93
CA ASP A 205 3.49 19.54 -13.31
C ASP A 205 4.70 20.47 -13.58
N GLY A 206 5.09 21.29 -12.61
CA GLY A 206 6.15 22.29 -12.75
C GLY A 206 5.67 23.67 -13.18
N LEU A 207 4.46 23.79 -13.72
CA LEU A 207 3.81 25.06 -14.00
C LEU A 207 2.96 25.51 -12.80
N LYS A 208 2.13 24.61 -12.26
CA LYS A 208 1.26 24.86 -11.11
C LYS A 208 2.04 24.82 -9.80
N ARG A 209 2.84 23.77 -9.60
CA ARG A 209 3.62 23.52 -8.37
C ARG A 209 4.90 22.73 -8.68
N ASN A 210 5.85 22.78 -7.75
CA ASN A 210 7.13 22.06 -7.85
C ASN A 210 6.90 20.52 -7.99
N PRO A 211 7.43 19.87 -9.04
CA PRO A 211 7.24 18.43 -9.29
C PRO A 211 7.79 17.49 -8.21
N PHE A 212 8.64 18.02 -7.34
CA PHE A 212 9.35 17.30 -6.27
C PHE A 212 8.92 17.77 -4.86
N SER A 213 7.87 18.58 -4.75
CA SER A 213 7.35 19.05 -3.46
C SER A 213 5.84 18.88 -3.41
N GLU A 214 5.42 17.72 -2.91
CA GLU A 214 4.03 17.41 -2.62
C GLU A 214 3.76 17.63 -1.12
N PRO A 215 3.03 18.69 -0.73
CA PRO A 215 2.89 19.08 0.67
C PRO A 215 1.80 18.28 1.41
N GLU A 216 2.00 18.13 2.72
CA GLU A 216 0.99 17.59 3.65
C GLU A 216 1.05 18.33 4.99
N CYS A 217 2.09 18.12 5.79
CA CYS A 217 2.39 18.91 7.00
C CYS A 217 3.56 19.87 6.73
N GLY A 218 3.46 20.63 5.64
CA GLY A 218 4.52 21.48 5.08
C GLY A 218 5.27 20.84 3.90
N HIS A 219 6.24 21.57 3.37
CA HIS A 219 6.95 21.22 2.12
C HIS A 219 8.00 20.10 2.26
N HIS A 220 8.38 19.75 3.49
CA HIS A 220 9.40 18.74 3.78
C HIS A 220 8.80 17.44 4.35
N TYR A 221 7.49 17.27 4.24
CA TYR A 221 6.82 16.09 4.78
C TYR A 221 7.06 14.88 3.87
N GLY A 222 7.64 13.82 4.42
CA GLY A 222 8.13 12.68 3.61
C GLY A 222 7.07 11.68 3.16
N ARG A 223 5.79 11.83 3.52
CA ARG A 223 4.77 10.80 3.23
C ARG A 223 4.56 10.57 1.73
N SER A 224 4.76 11.59 0.89
CA SER A 224 4.70 11.46 -0.57
C SER A 224 5.80 10.54 -1.15
N MET A 225 6.81 10.17 -0.37
CA MET A 225 7.78 9.13 -0.74
C MET A 225 7.14 7.74 -0.90
N THR A 226 5.90 7.55 -0.43
CA THR A 226 5.08 6.38 -0.78
C THR A 226 4.92 6.20 -2.29
N SER A 227 5.10 7.26 -3.10
CA SER A 227 5.18 7.18 -4.57
C SER A 227 6.18 6.13 -5.07
N TRP A 228 7.29 5.87 -4.37
CA TRP A 228 8.25 4.83 -4.75
C TRP A 228 7.66 3.43 -4.72
N ALA A 229 6.66 3.16 -3.86
CA ALA A 229 5.96 1.89 -3.84
C ALA A 229 5.20 1.61 -5.15
N THR A 230 4.80 2.66 -5.90
CA THR A 230 4.13 2.48 -7.20
C THR A 230 5.07 1.86 -8.24
N LEU A 231 6.39 2.10 -8.14
CA LEU A 231 7.37 1.47 -9.01
C LEU A 231 7.44 -0.05 -8.75
N LEU A 232 7.32 -0.44 -7.48
CA LEU A 232 7.30 -1.85 -7.07
C LEU A 232 6.00 -2.53 -7.49
N ALA A 233 4.86 -1.87 -7.29
CA ALA A 233 3.57 -2.36 -7.75
C ALA A 233 3.53 -2.53 -9.28
N TRP A 234 4.10 -1.57 -10.02
CA TRP A 234 4.14 -1.60 -11.48
C TRP A 234 5.05 -2.71 -12.02
N SER A 235 6.25 -2.84 -11.48
CA SER A 235 7.25 -3.81 -11.94
C SER A 235 7.01 -5.22 -11.40
N GLY A 236 6.26 -5.37 -10.31
CA GLY A 236 6.16 -6.61 -9.54
C GLY A 236 7.50 -7.06 -8.95
N PHE A 237 8.42 -6.11 -8.71
CA PHE A 237 9.76 -6.41 -8.24
C PHE A 237 9.77 -6.87 -6.79
N HIS A 238 10.42 -8.01 -6.52
CA HIS A 238 10.77 -8.47 -5.18
C HIS A 238 12.19 -9.01 -5.12
N TYR A 239 12.82 -8.85 -3.96
CA TYR A 239 14.11 -9.46 -3.66
C TYR A 239 14.15 -10.00 -2.24
N SER A 240 14.60 -11.23 -2.08
CA SER A 240 14.89 -11.86 -0.80
C SER A 240 16.39 -12.13 -0.70
N ALA A 241 17.06 -11.49 0.25
CA ALA A 241 18.48 -11.75 0.52
C ALA A 241 18.70 -13.12 1.19
N VAL A 242 17.69 -13.63 1.91
CA VAL A 242 17.75 -14.94 2.59
C VAL A 242 17.82 -16.08 1.58
N THR A 243 16.94 -16.04 0.58
CA THR A 243 16.85 -17.09 -0.45
C THR A 243 17.59 -16.71 -1.73
N ARG A 244 18.15 -15.48 -1.81
CA ARG A 244 18.77 -14.89 -3.01
C ARG A 244 17.85 -14.96 -4.22
N THR A 245 16.57 -14.69 -3.99
CA THR A 245 15.53 -14.76 -5.02
C THR A 245 15.22 -13.35 -5.50
N MET A 246 15.25 -13.13 -6.82
CA MET A 246 14.83 -11.90 -7.47
C MET A 246 13.66 -12.19 -8.41
N GLU A 247 12.56 -11.45 -8.25
CA GLU A 247 11.33 -11.67 -9.01
C GLU A 247 10.84 -10.38 -9.64
N PHE A 248 10.21 -10.49 -10.79
CA PHE A 248 9.49 -9.42 -11.46
C PHE A 248 8.08 -9.88 -11.87
N GLY A 249 7.19 -8.91 -12.07
CA GLY A 249 5.88 -9.13 -12.65
C GLY A 249 5.94 -9.56 -14.11
N ASP A 250 4.77 -9.67 -14.74
CA ASP A 250 4.63 -10.18 -16.11
C ASP A 250 4.75 -9.07 -17.17
N LYS A 251 5.05 -7.83 -16.78
CA LYS A 251 5.18 -6.70 -17.69
C LYS A 251 6.52 -6.75 -18.43
N THR A 252 6.54 -6.18 -19.64
CA THR A 252 7.76 -6.07 -20.46
C THR A 252 8.25 -4.62 -20.46
N GLY A 253 9.55 -4.43 -20.69
CA GLY A 253 10.18 -3.11 -20.63
C GLY A 253 11.35 -3.06 -19.66
N VAL A 254 11.83 -1.87 -19.35
CA VAL A 254 12.95 -1.62 -18.43
C VAL A 254 12.40 -1.22 -17.07
N PHE A 255 12.77 -1.97 -16.04
CA PHE A 255 12.33 -1.75 -14.66
C PHE A 255 13.51 -1.38 -13.78
N PHE A 256 13.33 -0.35 -12.96
CA PHE A 256 14.25 -0.04 -11.86
C PHE A 256 14.09 -1.08 -10.75
N TRP A 257 15.20 -1.45 -10.10
CA TRP A 257 15.18 -2.26 -8.90
C TRP A 257 16.20 -1.74 -7.87
N SER A 258 15.89 -1.94 -6.59
CA SER A 258 16.77 -1.62 -5.46
C SER A 258 16.46 -2.54 -4.28
N ASN A 259 17.49 -2.96 -3.56
CA ASN A 259 17.35 -3.80 -2.35
C ASN A 259 17.92 -3.15 -1.08
N GLY A 260 18.12 -1.83 -1.10
CA GLY A 260 18.71 -1.06 0.01
C GLY A 260 20.24 -1.04 0.05
N TYR A 261 20.91 -2.03 -0.56
CA TYR A 261 22.38 -2.10 -0.64
C TYR A 261 22.92 -1.92 -2.06
N SER A 262 22.08 -2.21 -3.05
CA SER A 262 22.42 -2.20 -4.47
C SER A 262 21.19 -1.80 -5.30
N TRP A 263 21.44 -1.29 -6.51
CA TRP A 263 20.37 -0.90 -7.43
C TRP A 263 20.82 -0.98 -8.89
N GLY A 264 19.84 -1.03 -9.78
CA GLY A 264 20.08 -1.06 -11.21
C GLY A 264 18.79 -1.17 -12.02
N SER A 265 18.89 -1.83 -13.17
CA SER A 265 17.75 -2.04 -14.08
C SER A 265 17.61 -3.49 -14.50
N CYS A 266 16.38 -3.92 -14.83
CA CYS A 266 16.11 -5.18 -15.50
C CYS A 266 15.25 -4.92 -16.74
N LEU A 267 15.74 -5.31 -17.92
CA LEU A 267 14.98 -5.32 -19.16
C LEU A 267 14.29 -6.68 -19.32
N ILE A 268 12.96 -6.72 -19.32
CA ILE A 268 12.18 -7.89 -19.71
C ILE A 268 11.77 -7.73 -21.17
N ALA A 269 12.24 -8.65 -22.02
CA ALA A 269 11.97 -8.63 -23.45
C ALA A 269 10.49 -8.81 -23.77
N LYS A 270 10.05 -8.31 -24.93
CA LYS A 270 8.64 -8.33 -25.36
C LYS A 270 8.03 -9.74 -25.42
N ASN A 271 8.84 -10.75 -25.76
CA ASN A 271 8.45 -12.16 -25.81
C ASN A 271 8.48 -12.84 -24.43
N LYS A 272 8.92 -12.16 -23.37
CA LYS A 272 9.07 -12.69 -21.99
C LYS A 272 9.97 -13.92 -21.87
N ILE A 273 10.77 -14.23 -22.89
CA ILE A 273 11.75 -15.35 -22.85
C ILE A 273 13.11 -14.89 -22.35
N LYS A 274 13.33 -13.58 -22.20
CA LYS A 274 14.65 -13.02 -21.87
C LYS A 274 14.53 -11.87 -20.90
N ALA A 275 15.31 -11.93 -19.83
CA ALA A 275 15.54 -10.83 -18.91
C ALA A 275 17.03 -10.44 -18.93
N HIS A 276 17.31 -9.15 -18.99
CA HIS A 276 18.67 -8.61 -18.90
C HIS A 276 18.78 -7.74 -17.67
N LEU A 277 19.46 -8.26 -16.65
CA LEU A 277 19.71 -7.58 -15.39
C LEU A 277 21.02 -6.80 -15.47
N THR A 278 21.01 -5.57 -14.97
CA THR A 278 22.17 -4.68 -14.88
C THR A 278 22.27 -4.14 -13.46
N VAL A 279 23.46 -4.26 -12.85
CA VAL A 279 23.81 -3.60 -11.59
C VAL A 279 24.50 -2.28 -11.91
N VAL A 280 23.96 -1.18 -11.39
CA VAL A 280 24.57 0.15 -11.55
C VAL A 280 25.39 0.51 -10.31
N TYR A 281 24.95 0.09 -9.13
CA TYR A 281 25.66 0.32 -7.87
C TYR A 281 25.52 -0.85 -6.91
N GLY A 282 26.60 -1.14 -6.19
CA GLY A 282 26.65 -2.14 -5.14
C GLY A 282 26.88 -3.56 -5.68
N THR A 283 26.56 -4.54 -4.85
CA THR A 283 26.69 -5.96 -5.17
C THR A 283 25.38 -6.68 -4.84
N VAL A 284 24.91 -7.54 -5.74
CA VAL A 284 23.73 -8.37 -5.54
C VAL A 284 24.05 -9.83 -5.79
N GLU A 285 23.44 -10.69 -4.99
CA GLU A 285 23.55 -12.14 -5.09
C GLU A 285 22.22 -12.72 -5.52
N ILE A 286 22.25 -13.59 -6.52
CA ILE A 286 21.06 -14.20 -7.11
C ILE A 286 21.32 -15.69 -7.30
N GLU A 287 20.41 -16.49 -6.76
CA GLU A 287 20.36 -17.93 -6.93
C GLU A 287 19.09 -18.36 -7.68
N PHE A 288 18.00 -17.60 -7.49
CA PHE A 288 16.72 -17.83 -8.15
C PHE A 288 16.23 -16.54 -8.82
N PHE A 289 15.74 -16.68 -10.05
CA PHE A 289 15.18 -15.57 -10.82
C PHE A 289 13.82 -15.93 -11.40
N GLY A 290 12.82 -15.06 -11.18
CA GLY A 290 11.42 -15.30 -11.57
C GLY A 290 10.80 -14.17 -12.37
N ILE A 291 9.96 -14.53 -13.34
CA ILE A 291 8.99 -13.64 -13.98
C ILE A 291 7.61 -14.24 -13.73
N LYS A 292 6.66 -13.44 -13.25
CA LYS A 292 5.28 -13.91 -13.00
C LYS A 292 4.70 -14.60 -14.25
N GLY A 293 4.23 -15.83 -14.08
CA GLY A 293 3.68 -16.66 -15.16
C GLY A 293 4.70 -17.58 -15.84
N LYS A 294 5.98 -17.51 -15.48
CA LYS A 294 7.02 -18.46 -15.90
C LYS A 294 7.50 -19.30 -14.71
N PRO A 295 7.99 -20.53 -14.92
CA PRO A 295 8.65 -21.31 -13.87
C PRO A 295 9.83 -20.53 -13.28
N MET A 296 9.97 -20.59 -11.95
CA MET A 296 11.13 -20.03 -11.26
C MET A 296 12.41 -20.68 -11.78
N LYS A 297 13.38 -19.87 -12.23
CA LYS A 297 14.65 -20.38 -12.76
C LYS A 297 15.69 -20.41 -11.67
N LYS A 298 16.17 -21.60 -11.33
CA LYS A 298 17.40 -21.78 -10.55
C LYS A 298 18.60 -21.51 -11.44
N LEU A 299 19.48 -20.60 -11.03
CA LEU A 299 20.73 -20.33 -11.73
C LEU A 299 21.75 -21.43 -11.39
N PHE A 300 22.62 -21.78 -12.34
CA PHE A 300 23.55 -22.92 -12.18
C PHE A 300 24.44 -22.81 -10.93
N GLU A 301 24.76 -21.59 -10.50
CA GLU A 301 25.47 -21.26 -9.26
C GLU A 301 24.94 -19.94 -8.66
N ARG A 302 25.35 -19.62 -7.43
CA ARG A 302 25.17 -18.29 -6.82
C ARG A 302 25.86 -17.25 -7.70
N VAL A 303 25.08 -16.49 -8.45
CA VAL A 303 25.59 -15.41 -9.29
C VAL A 303 25.81 -14.18 -8.41
N ILE A 304 27.03 -13.63 -8.47
CA ILE A 304 27.40 -12.38 -7.79
C ILE A 304 27.66 -11.33 -8.86
N LEU A 305 26.80 -10.31 -8.91
CA LEU A 305 26.96 -9.17 -9.81
C LEU A 305 27.40 -7.96 -9.00
N SER A 306 28.38 -7.21 -9.49
CA SER A 306 28.89 -6.03 -8.78
C SER A 306 29.17 -4.87 -9.72
N SER A 307 28.87 -3.64 -9.28
CA SER A 307 29.22 -2.44 -10.03
C SER A 307 30.73 -2.19 -10.13
N THR A 308 31.54 -2.86 -9.30
CA THR A 308 33.01 -2.74 -9.28
C THR A 308 33.73 -3.94 -9.90
N SER A 309 33.00 -4.93 -10.42
CA SER A 309 33.59 -6.09 -11.11
C SER A 309 33.33 -6.05 -12.62
N ASP A 310 34.03 -6.90 -13.37
CA ASP A 310 33.78 -7.07 -14.80
C ASP A 310 32.38 -7.65 -15.10
N ILE A 311 31.76 -8.31 -14.10
CA ILE A 311 30.46 -8.97 -14.21
C ILE A 311 29.38 -8.11 -13.55
N LYS A 312 28.90 -7.11 -14.29
CA LYS A 312 27.84 -6.18 -13.87
C LYS A 312 26.46 -6.48 -14.48
N THR A 313 26.39 -7.42 -15.43
CA THR A 313 25.15 -7.78 -16.12
C THR A 313 24.94 -9.28 -16.13
N LEU A 314 23.68 -9.70 -16.09
CA LEU A 314 23.27 -11.09 -16.25
C LEU A 314 22.12 -11.17 -17.25
N THR A 315 22.24 -12.10 -18.20
CA THR A 315 21.15 -12.43 -19.12
C THR A 315 20.53 -13.75 -18.69
N ILE A 316 19.23 -13.74 -18.38
CA ILE A 316 18.45 -14.92 -18.03
C ILE A 316 17.50 -15.23 -19.19
N GLU A 317 17.55 -16.46 -19.68
CA GLU A 317 16.62 -16.97 -20.70
C GLU A 317 15.61 -17.91 -20.06
N PHE A 318 14.35 -17.86 -20.48
CA PHE A 318 13.28 -18.72 -20.00
C PHE A 318 12.80 -19.60 -21.16
N ASP A 319 12.44 -20.84 -20.84
CA ASP A 319 11.81 -21.72 -21.82
C ASP A 319 10.40 -21.21 -22.15
N ASP A 320 9.91 -21.53 -23.34
CA ASP A 320 8.57 -21.15 -23.82
C ASP A 320 7.45 -21.76 -22.96
#